data_AF-A0A6J7EJG7-F1
#
_entry.id   AF-A0A6J7EJG7-F1
#
_cell.length_a   1.000
_cell.length_b   1.000
_cell.length_c   1.000
_cell.angle_alpha   90.00
_cell.angle_beta   90.00
_cell.angle_gamma   90.00
#
_symmetry.space_group_name_H-M   'P 1'
#
loop_
_entity.id
_entity.type
_entity.pdbx_description
1 polymer ?
#
loop_
_entity_poly.entity_id
_entity_poly.type
_entity_poly.pdbx_seq_one_letter_code
_entity_poly.pdbx_strand_id
1 'polypeptide(L)'
;MAQKPRQIKMDQRGAMADMQALETRSDEELEREQKYRSAALAILGARAAERYDAKATRDYFQRSIAAARPQERMQIRRMADASLALAERRPDDLKQAVQRLGQEAPSRGQLFLLRVTGLLAPPAGSGILLKVRGYALVLGFLVTLIAIGWGITKVVALPFGGVSNVTAVWVGVLVIIAILAILFLFGRRRQARARAARGAARG
;
A
#
# COMPACT_ATOMS: atom_id res chain seq x y z
N MET A 1 -2.17 25.26 -36.65
CA MET A 1 -2.44 26.49 -35.84
C MET A 1 -2.09 26.17 -34.39
N ALA A 2 -1.02 26.76 -33.86
CA ALA A 2 -0.57 26.51 -32.49
C ALA A 2 -1.54 27.15 -31.49
N GLN A 3 -2.08 26.35 -30.56
CA GLN A 3 -2.94 26.87 -29.50
C GLN A 3 -2.16 27.88 -28.65
N LYS A 4 -2.76 29.06 -28.41
CA LYS A 4 -2.13 30.12 -27.61
C LYS A 4 -1.83 29.60 -26.20
N PRO A 5 -0.67 29.92 -25.61
CA PRO A 5 -0.26 29.43 -24.29
C PRO A 5 -1.23 29.79 -23.15
N ARG A 6 -2.07 30.82 -23.34
CA ARG A 6 -3.13 31.21 -22.40
C ARG A 6 -4.30 30.21 -22.37
N GLN A 7 -4.59 29.56 -23.50
CA GLN A 7 -5.67 28.59 -23.63
C GLN A 7 -5.31 27.26 -22.97
N ILE A 8 -4.05 26.83 -23.12
CA ILE A 8 -3.51 25.64 -22.45
C ILE A 8 -3.57 25.79 -20.91
N LYS A 9 -3.25 26.97 -20.39
CA LYS A 9 -3.35 27.25 -18.94
C LYS A 9 -4.79 27.24 -18.41
N MET A 10 -5.76 27.61 -19.25
CA MET A 10 -7.17 27.64 -18.87
C MET A 10 -7.76 26.22 -18.88
N ASP A 11 -7.40 25.41 -19.88
CA ASP A 11 -7.84 24.02 -20.01
C ASP A 11 -7.30 23.14 -18.86
N GLN A 12 -6.02 23.33 -18.46
CA GLN A 12 -5.45 22.63 -17.29
C GLN A 12 -6.11 22.99 -15.96
N ARG A 13 -6.53 24.26 -15.80
CA ARG A 13 -7.26 24.70 -14.60
C ARG A 13 -8.67 24.10 -14.57
N GLY A 14 -9.33 24.00 -15.73
CA GLY A 14 -10.63 23.33 -15.86
C GLY A 14 -10.56 21.87 -15.45
N ALA A 15 -9.58 21.13 -15.96
CA ALA A 15 -9.41 19.71 -15.63
C ALA A 15 -9.18 19.45 -14.12
N MET A 16 -8.47 20.33 -13.42
CA MET A 16 -8.29 20.21 -11.96
C MET A 16 -9.55 20.60 -11.17
N ALA A 17 -10.29 21.61 -11.63
CA ALA A 17 -11.56 21.99 -11.02
C ALA A 17 -12.61 20.87 -11.16
N ASP A 18 -12.63 20.19 -12.31
CA ASP A 18 -13.52 19.06 -12.59
C ASP A 18 -13.21 17.87 -11.67
N MET A 19 -11.94 17.60 -11.37
CA MET A 19 -11.56 16.56 -10.40
C MET A 19 -11.97 16.93 -8.98
N GLN A 20 -11.71 18.16 -8.53
CA GLN A 20 -12.06 18.62 -7.18
C GLN A 20 -13.58 18.57 -6.92
N ALA A 21 -14.39 18.88 -7.92
CA ALA A 21 -15.85 18.80 -7.82
C ALA A 21 -16.40 17.37 -7.67
N LEU A 22 -15.59 16.37 -8.03
CA LEU A 22 -15.96 14.94 -8.02
C LEU A 22 -15.29 14.15 -6.89
N GLU A 23 -14.28 14.70 -6.20
CA GLU A 23 -13.52 14.01 -5.15
C GLU A 23 -14.39 13.49 -3.99
N THR A 24 -15.46 14.20 -3.65
CA THR A 24 -16.38 13.84 -2.56
C THR A 24 -17.44 12.82 -2.94
N ARG A 25 -17.58 12.48 -4.23
CA ARG A 25 -18.63 11.57 -4.71
C ARG A 25 -18.29 10.10 -4.48
N SER A 26 -19.32 9.28 -4.34
CA SER A 26 -19.18 7.84 -4.12
C SER A 26 -18.69 7.11 -5.39
N ASP A 27 -18.09 5.92 -5.24
CA ASP A 27 -17.60 5.14 -6.39
C ASP A 27 -18.74 4.86 -7.41
N GLU A 28 -19.95 4.56 -6.94
CA GLU A 28 -21.11 4.29 -7.80
C GLU A 28 -21.63 5.53 -8.54
N GLU A 29 -21.51 6.71 -7.96
CA GLU A 29 -21.86 7.97 -8.60
C GLU A 29 -20.82 8.35 -9.66
N LEU A 30 -19.55 8.07 -9.40
CA LEU A 30 -18.46 8.30 -10.36
C LEU A 30 -18.56 7.38 -11.59
N GLU A 31 -19.03 6.14 -11.41
CA GLU A 31 -19.26 5.23 -12.54
C GLU A 31 -20.40 5.69 -13.45
N ARG A 32 -21.42 6.33 -12.87
CA ARG A 32 -22.59 6.87 -13.59
C ARG A 32 -22.34 8.25 -14.21
N GLU A 33 -21.25 8.92 -13.83
CA GLU A 33 -20.92 10.26 -14.30
C GLU A 33 -20.54 10.29 -15.79
N GLN A 34 -21.28 11.08 -16.57
CA GLN A 34 -21.07 11.20 -18.02
C GLN A 34 -20.39 12.51 -18.42
N LYS A 35 -20.63 13.60 -17.67
CA LYS A 35 -20.17 14.94 -18.04
C LYS A 35 -18.66 15.08 -17.88
N TYR A 36 -18.14 14.56 -16.78
CA TYR A 36 -16.71 14.59 -16.43
C TYR A 36 -16.13 13.18 -16.39
N ARG A 37 -16.47 12.37 -17.40
CA ARG A 37 -16.17 10.93 -17.43
C ARG A 37 -14.67 10.63 -17.33
N SER A 38 -13.82 11.42 -17.98
CA SER A 38 -12.36 11.26 -17.90
C SER A 38 -11.84 11.44 -16.46
N ALA A 39 -12.29 12.50 -15.79
CA ALA A 39 -11.93 12.82 -14.40
C ALA A 39 -12.49 11.79 -13.41
N ALA A 40 -13.76 11.39 -13.56
CA ALA A 40 -14.39 10.39 -12.71
C ALA A 40 -13.66 9.03 -12.77
N LEU A 41 -13.30 8.57 -13.97
CA LEU A 41 -12.51 7.35 -14.17
C LEU A 41 -11.09 7.46 -13.61
N ALA A 42 -10.49 8.65 -13.67
CA ALA A 42 -9.18 8.90 -13.09
C ALA A 42 -9.22 8.79 -11.55
N ILE A 43 -10.27 9.31 -10.91
CA ILE A 43 -10.49 9.20 -9.45
C ILE A 43 -10.71 7.74 -9.05
N LEU A 44 -11.55 7.00 -9.78
CA LEU A 44 -11.73 5.56 -9.55
C LEU A 44 -10.43 4.77 -9.69
N GLY A 45 -9.61 5.09 -10.70
CA GLY A 45 -8.29 4.51 -10.90
C GLY A 45 -7.33 4.80 -9.74
N ALA A 46 -7.35 6.03 -9.20
CA ALA A 46 -6.57 6.42 -8.03
C ALA A 46 -7.04 5.69 -6.75
N ARG A 47 -8.35 5.59 -6.50
CA ARG A 47 -8.92 4.83 -5.38
C ARG A 47 -8.63 3.33 -5.47
N ALA A 48 -8.60 2.77 -6.68
CA ALA A 48 -8.17 1.39 -6.91
C ALA A 48 -6.67 1.20 -6.59
N ALA A 49 -5.85 2.22 -6.87
CA ALA A 49 -4.42 2.17 -6.58
C ALA A 49 -4.12 2.21 -5.07
N GLU A 50 -4.90 2.97 -4.30
CA GLU A 50 -4.84 2.96 -2.84
C GLU A 50 -5.21 1.59 -2.24
N ARG A 51 -6.10 0.85 -2.92
CA ARG A 51 -6.46 -0.54 -2.58
C ARG A 51 -5.43 -1.57 -3.08
N TYR A 52 -4.36 -1.15 -3.74
CA TYR A 52 -3.34 -2.00 -4.37
C TYR A 52 -3.86 -2.94 -5.46
N ASP A 53 -4.94 -2.57 -6.16
CA ASP A 53 -5.46 -3.33 -7.30
C ASP A 53 -4.90 -2.78 -8.62
N ALA A 54 -3.74 -3.30 -9.02
CA ALA A 54 -3.07 -2.87 -10.24
C ALA A 54 -3.90 -3.14 -11.52
N LYS A 55 -4.77 -4.17 -11.52
CA LYS A 55 -5.57 -4.53 -12.70
C LYS A 55 -6.70 -3.52 -12.88
N ALA A 56 -7.45 -3.24 -11.81
CA ALA A 56 -8.51 -2.24 -11.83
C ALA A 56 -7.96 -0.84 -12.11
N THR A 57 -6.84 -0.46 -11.48
CA THR A 57 -6.16 0.82 -11.75
C THR A 57 -5.83 0.96 -13.23
N ARG A 58 -5.24 -0.06 -13.87
CA ARG A 58 -4.88 -0.01 -15.30
C ARG A 58 -6.12 0.18 -16.19
N ASP A 59 -7.17 -0.58 -15.94
CA ASP A 59 -8.41 -0.52 -16.72
C ASP A 59 -9.10 0.84 -16.61
N TYR A 60 -9.25 1.38 -15.39
CA TYR A 60 -9.84 2.70 -15.18
C TYR A 60 -9.03 3.82 -15.84
N PHE A 61 -7.70 3.80 -15.73
CA PHE A 61 -6.85 4.79 -16.40
C PHE A 61 -6.84 4.66 -17.92
N GLN A 62 -6.92 3.45 -18.48
CA GLN A 62 -7.07 3.27 -19.93
C GLN A 62 -8.37 3.89 -20.45
N ARG A 63 -9.49 3.64 -19.76
CA ARG A 63 -10.79 4.24 -20.09
C ARG A 63 -10.79 5.75 -19.89
N SER A 64 -10.14 6.23 -18.83
CA SER A 64 -9.96 7.67 -18.57
C SER A 64 -9.21 8.37 -19.71
N ILE A 65 -8.06 7.81 -20.15
CA ILE A 65 -7.26 8.35 -21.26
C ILE A 65 -8.04 8.34 -22.58
N ALA A 66 -8.83 7.29 -22.83
CA ALA A 66 -9.68 7.19 -24.01
C ALA A 66 -10.76 8.29 -24.04
N ALA A 67 -11.37 8.58 -22.88
CA ALA A 67 -12.37 9.63 -22.72
C ALA A 67 -11.78 11.05 -22.62
N ALA A 68 -10.46 11.18 -22.40
CA ALA A 68 -9.80 12.45 -22.16
C ALA A 68 -9.48 13.24 -23.43
N ARG A 69 -9.49 14.57 -23.28
CA ARG A 69 -9.08 15.52 -24.33
C ARG A 69 -7.58 15.39 -24.62
N PRO A 70 -7.11 15.67 -25.85
CA PRO A 70 -5.70 15.51 -26.22
C PRO A 70 -4.69 16.20 -25.30
N GLN A 71 -5.07 17.34 -24.75
CA GLN A 71 -4.24 18.15 -23.85
C GLN A 71 -4.11 17.51 -22.45
N GLU A 72 -5.18 16.89 -21.95
CA GLU A 72 -5.27 16.26 -20.63
C GLU A 72 -4.64 14.87 -20.61
N ARG A 73 -4.59 14.19 -21.77
CA ARG A 73 -4.04 12.82 -21.89
C ARG A 73 -2.64 12.70 -21.32
N MET A 74 -1.79 13.70 -21.51
CA MET A 74 -0.42 13.66 -20.97
C MET A 74 -0.38 13.77 -19.44
N GLN A 75 -1.27 14.56 -18.85
CA GLN A 75 -1.38 14.67 -17.39
C GLN A 75 -1.95 13.38 -16.79
N ILE A 76 -3.02 12.83 -17.40
CA ILE A 76 -3.66 11.59 -16.95
C ILE A 76 -2.70 10.40 -17.10
N ARG A 77 -1.87 10.35 -18.16
CA ARG A 77 -0.81 9.33 -18.31
C ARG A 77 0.23 9.41 -17.19
N ARG A 78 0.71 10.61 -16.86
CA ARG A 78 1.67 10.81 -15.75
C ARG A 78 1.05 10.41 -14.41
N MET A 79 -0.22 10.74 -14.20
CA MET A 79 -0.97 10.33 -13.01
C MET A 79 -1.15 8.81 -12.97
N ALA A 80 -1.51 8.19 -14.09
CA ALA A 80 -1.65 6.74 -14.22
C ALA A 80 -0.34 6.00 -13.91
N ASP A 81 0.80 6.50 -14.37
CA ASP A 81 2.11 5.92 -14.09
C ASP A 81 2.42 5.94 -12.58
N ALA A 82 2.12 7.06 -11.90
CA ALA A 82 2.30 7.18 -10.45
C ALA A 82 1.33 6.26 -9.68
N SER A 83 0.05 6.23 -10.06
CA SER A 83 -0.95 5.37 -9.43
C SER A 83 -0.67 3.88 -9.67
N LEU A 84 -0.18 3.49 -10.85
CA LEU A 84 0.22 2.11 -11.13
C LEU A 84 1.46 1.70 -10.33
N ALA A 85 2.46 2.57 -10.21
CA ALA A 85 3.62 2.31 -9.38
C ALA A 85 3.26 2.13 -7.90
N LEU A 86 2.28 2.89 -7.41
CA LEU A 86 1.71 2.71 -6.07
C LEU A 86 0.98 1.36 -5.94
N ALA A 87 0.09 1.05 -6.88
CA ALA A 87 -0.71 -0.17 -6.87
C ALA A 87 0.16 -1.44 -6.92
N GLU A 88 1.22 -1.40 -7.73
CA GLU A 88 2.18 -2.48 -7.89
C GLU A 88 3.26 -2.49 -6.79
N ARG A 89 3.20 -1.56 -5.81
CA ARG A 89 4.15 -1.45 -4.69
C ARG A 89 5.61 -1.32 -5.18
N ARG A 90 5.85 -0.54 -6.24
CA ARG A 90 7.17 -0.27 -6.81
C ARG A 90 7.70 1.09 -6.34
N PRO A 91 8.48 1.16 -5.24
CA PRO A 91 8.89 2.42 -4.64
C PRO A 91 9.79 3.28 -5.54
N ASP A 92 10.67 2.64 -6.30
CA ASP A 92 11.64 3.36 -7.14
C ASP A 92 10.97 3.96 -8.39
N ASP A 93 9.99 3.26 -8.97
CA ASP A 93 9.15 3.76 -10.07
C ASP A 93 8.19 4.87 -9.60
N LEU A 94 7.64 4.73 -8.39
CA LEU A 94 6.76 5.74 -7.78
C LEU A 94 7.50 7.06 -7.59
N LYS A 95 8.73 7.01 -7.07
CA LYS A 95 9.55 8.21 -6.88
C LYS A 95 9.83 8.91 -8.21
N GLN A 96 10.16 8.17 -9.27
CA GLN A 96 10.40 8.74 -10.60
C GLN A 96 9.12 9.33 -11.20
N ALA A 97 7.98 8.65 -11.07
CA ALA A 97 6.69 9.12 -11.59
C ALA A 97 6.21 10.40 -10.89
N VAL A 98 6.32 10.47 -9.55
CA VAL A 98 5.95 11.67 -8.76
C VAL A 98 6.85 12.86 -9.09
N GLN A 99 8.15 12.63 -9.31
CA GLN A 99 9.07 13.69 -9.76
C GLN A 99 8.73 14.20 -11.16
N ARG A 100 8.31 13.33 -12.09
CA ARG A 100 7.83 13.72 -13.43
C ARG A 100 6.49 14.47 -13.39
N LEU A 101 5.70 14.29 -12.34
CA LEU A 101 4.49 15.09 -12.05
C LEU A 101 4.83 16.47 -11.45
N GLY A 102 6.07 16.72 -11.04
CA GLY A 102 6.49 17.98 -10.43
C GLY A 102 6.05 18.13 -8.97
N GLN A 103 5.61 17.06 -8.32
CA GLN A 103 5.26 17.05 -6.89
C GLN A 103 6.46 16.64 -6.04
N GLU A 104 6.45 17.01 -4.75
CA GLU A 104 7.50 16.61 -3.81
C GLU A 104 7.63 15.08 -3.75
N ALA A 105 8.88 14.61 -3.83
CA ALA A 105 9.15 13.18 -3.82
C ALA A 105 8.67 12.57 -2.48
N PRO A 106 8.08 11.35 -2.50
CA PRO A 106 7.65 10.68 -1.28
C PRO A 106 8.81 10.54 -0.28
N SER A 107 8.51 10.71 1.01
CA SER A 107 9.54 10.68 2.05
C SER A 107 10.26 9.32 2.09
N ARG A 108 11.54 9.32 2.48
CA ARG A 108 12.37 8.10 2.54
C ARG A 108 11.73 6.98 3.38
N GLY A 109 11.00 7.34 4.45
CA GLY A 109 10.26 6.40 5.28
C GLY A 109 9.03 5.78 4.59
N GLN A 110 8.30 6.55 3.80
CA GLN A 110 7.15 6.04 3.02
C GLN A 110 7.61 5.08 1.91
N LEU A 111 8.74 5.38 1.26
CA LEU A 111 9.34 4.48 0.26
C LEU A 111 9.85 3.18 0.90
N PHE A 112 10.45 3.27 2.11
CA PHE A 112 10.86 2.09 2.86
C PHE A 112 9.66 1.23 3.27
N LEU A 113 8.58 1.84 3.75
CA LEU A 113 7.32 1.15 4.05
C LEU A 113 6.74 0.45 2.81
N LEU A 114 6.73 1.13 1.66
CA LEU A 114 6.29 0.51 0.39
C LEU A 114 7.17 -0.68 -0.01
N ARG A 115 8.48 -0.60 0.26
CA ARG A 115 9.43 -1.68 0.00
C ARG A 115 9.21 -2.86 0.95
N VAL A 116 8.92 -2.60 2.22
CA VAL A 116 8.58 -3.64 3.20
C VAL A 116 7.25 -4.31 2.85
N THR A 117 6.22 -3.56 2.45
CA THR A 117 4.93 -4.15 2.06
C THR A 117 5.02 -4.90 0.74
N GLY A 118 5.79 -4.40 -0.24
CA GLY A 118 6.08 -5.12 -1.48
C GLY A 118 6.88 -6.41 -1.25
N LEU A 119 7.73 -6.44 -0.22
CA LEU A 119 8.52 -7.64 0.15
C LEU A 119 7.67 -8.70 0.86
N LEU A 120 6.74 -8.29 1.75
CA LEU A 120 5.86 -9.20 2.49
C LEU A 120 4.65 -9.67 1.67
N ALA A 121 4.10 -8.81 0.83
CA ALA A 121 2.96 -9.11 -0.02
C ALA A 121 3.29 -8.70 -1.47
N PRO A 122 3.93 -9.58 -2.24
CA PRO A 122 4.33 -9.24 -3.60
C PRO A 122 3.09 -9.06 -4.50
N PRO A 123 3.12 -8.11 -5.45
CA PRO A 123 1.97 -7.77 -6.30
C PRO A 123 1.53 -8.97 -7.16
N ALA A 124 0.26 -9.00 -7.57
CA ALA A 124 -0.35 -10.15 -8.25
C ALA A 124 0.39 -10.59 -9.54
N GLY A 125 1.08 -9.68 -10.23
CA GLY A 125 1.88 -9.94 -11.44
C GLY A 125 3.37 -10.24 -11.21
N SER A 126 3.82 -10.37 -9.95
CA SER A 126 5.21 -10.74 -9.65
C SER A 126 5.52 -12.20 -10.02
N GLY A 127 6.73 -12.45 -10.53
CA GLY A 127 7.19 -13.80 -10.89
C GLY A 127 7.10 -14.77 -9.71
N ILE A 128 6.84 -16.04 -10.01
CA ILE A 128 6.60 -17.11 -9.02
C ILE A 128 7.68 -17.13 -7.92
N LEU A 129 8.93 -16.87 -8.28
CA LEU A 129 10.07 -16.81 -7.36
C LEU A 129 9.94 -15.73 -6.26
N LEU A 130 9.36 -14.56 -6.57
CA LEU A 130 9.15 -13.49 -5.59
C LEU A 130 8.00 -13.83 -4.62
N LYS A 131 6.96 -14.51 -5.11
CA LYS A 131 5.88 -15.05 -4.28
C LYS A 131 6.40 -16.12 -3.33
N VAL A 132 7.18 -17.08 -3.85
CA VAL A 132 7.81 -18.14 -3.06
C VAL A 132 8.75 -17.57 -2.01
N ARG A 133 9.54 -16.53 -2.32
CA ARG A 133 10.41 -15.85 -1.34
C ARG A 133 9.62 -15.21 -0.20
N GLY A 134 8.49 -14.55 -0.50
CA GLY A 134 7.61 -13.97 0.53
C GLY A 134 7.06 -15.04 1.47
N TYR A 135 6.52 -16.13 0.91
CA TYR A 135 6.03 -17.27 1.70
C TYR A 135 7.15 -17.96 2.48
N ALA A 136 8.33 -18.15 1.90
CA ALA A 136 9.48 -18.77 2.56
C ALA A 136 9.99 -17.93 3.73
N LEU A 137 9.97 -16.60 3.62
CA LEU A 137 10.32 -15.70 4.73
C LEU A 137 9.32 -15.80 5.88
N VAL A 138 8.01 -15.82 5.58
CA VAL A 138 6.97 -16.00 6.60
C VAL A 138 7.09 -17.36 7.27
N LEU A 139 7.29 -18.43 6.49
CA LEU A 139 7.47 -19.78 7.01
C LEU A 139 8.75 -19.90 7.86
N GLY A 140 9.87 -19.35 7.39
CA GLY A 140 11.13 -19.33 8.12
C GLY A 140 11.04 -18.54 9.43
N PHE A 141 10.28 -17.44 9.45
CA PHE A 141 9.99 -16.69 10.66
C PHE A 141 9.15 -17.52 11.67
N LEU A 142 8.14 -18.24 11.18
CA LEU A 142 7.32 -19.14 12.01
C LEU A 142 8.17 -20.27 12.62
N VAL A 143 9.00 -20.91 11.81
CA VAL A 143 9.92 -21.97 12.27
C VAL A 143 10.90 -21.42 13.31
N THR A 144 11.45 -20.23 13.08
CA THR A 144 12.32 -19.54 14.05
C THR A 144 11.63 -19.30 15.38
N LEU A 145 10.37 -18.82 15.37
CA LEU A 145 9.59 -18.63 16.61
C LEU A 145 9.36 -19.93 17.36
N ILE A 146 9.04 -21.01 16.64
CA ILE A 146 8.87 -22.34 17.24
C ILE A 146 10.19 -22.84 17.85
N ALA A 147 11.30 -22.66 17.14
CA ALA A 147 12.63 -23.05 17.61
C ALA A 147 13.05 -22.25 18.86
N ILE A 148 12.75 -20.96 18.91
CA ILE A 148 13.00 -20.11 20.09
C ILE A 148 12.13 -20.58 21.26
N GLY A 149 10.83 -20.78 21.05
CA GLY A 149 9.92 -21.28 22.09
C GLY A 149 10.39 -22.60 22.67
N TRP A 150 10.77 -23.54 21.79
CA TRP A 150 11.34 -24.84 22.17
C TRP A 150 12.66 -24.70 22.96
N GLY A 151 13.58 -23.85 22.48
CA GLY A 151 14.87 -23.60 23.13
C GLY A 151 14.71 -23.02 24.53
N ILE A 152 13.81 -22.02 24.70
CA ILE A 152 13.51 -21.42 26.00
C ILE A 152 12.96 -22.47 26.97
N THR A 153 12.01 -23.30 26.54
CA THR A 153 11.49 -24.37 27.41
C THR A 153 12.55 -25.34 27.88
N LYS A 154 13.51 -25.72 27.02
CA LYS A 154 14.59 -26.61 27.41
C LYS A 154 15.54 -25.98 28.43
N VAL A 155 15.89 -24.70 28.24
CA VAL A 155 16.76 -23.97 29.18
C VAL A 155 16.09 -23.84 30.56
N VAL A 156 14.80 -23.51 30.59
CA VAL A 156 14.05 -23.37 31.86
C VAL A 156 13.84 -24.72 32.54
N ALA A 157 13.66 -25.81 31.78
CA ALA A 157 13.44 -27.14 32.32
C ALA A 157 14.70 -27.85 32.83
N LEU A 158 15.87 -27.42 32.35
CA LEU A 158 17.18 -28.00 32.69
C LEU A 158 17.45 -28.08 34.20
N PRO A 159 17.19 -27.03 35.01
CA PRO A 159 17.32 -27.11 36.47
C PRO A 159 16.28 -28.00 37.17
N PHE A 160 15.20 -28.40 36.50
CA PHE A 160 14.12 -29.21 37.09
C PHE A 160 14.17 -30.69 36.69
N GLY A 161 15.33 -31.17 36.20
CA GLY A 161 15.52 -32.57 35.78
C GLY A 161 15.14 -32.87 34.34
N GLY A 162 14.84 -31.83 33.54
CA GLY A 162 14.49 -31.95 32.12
C GLY A 162 13.03 -32.34 31.87
N VAL A 163 12.52 -32.02 30.69
CA VAL A 163 11.18 -32.45 30.23
C VAL A 163 11.30 -33.19 28.91
N SER A 164 10.37 -34.13 28.69
CA SER A 164 10.24 -34.83 27.42
C SER A 164 10.04 -33.84 26.26
N ASN A 165 10.50 -34.20 25.05
CA ASN A 165 10.36 -33.35 23.87
C ASN A 165 8.89 -33.00 23.57
N VAL A 166 7.96 -33.90 23.87
CA VAL A 166 6.51 -33.67 23.68
C VAL A 166 6.00 -32.58 24.64
N THR A 167 6.37 -32.66 25.92
CA THR A 167 5.97 -31.65 26.92
C THR A 167 6.61 -30.29 26.63
N ALA A 168 7.87 -30.28 26.20
CA ALA A 168 8.59 -29.06 25.84
C ALA A 168 7.95 -28.32 24.66
N VAL A 169 7.45 -29.04 23.65
CA VAL A 169 6.74 -28.42 22.51
C VAL A 169 5.43 -27.76 22.96
N TRP A 170 4.62 -28.43 23.79
CA TRP A 170 3.36 -27.85 24.27
C TRP A 170 3.56 -26.62 25.17
N VAL A 171 4.52 -26.68 26.09
CA VAL A 171 4.85 -25.52 26.94
C VAL A 171 5.47 -24.40 26.09
N GLY A 172 6.28 -24.73 25.08
CA GLY A 172 6.85 -23.76 24.15
C GLY A 172 5.79 -23.02 23.33
N VAL A 173 4.75 -23.74 22.88
CA VAL A 173 3.57 -23.13 22.23
C VAL A 173 2.84 -22.18 23.20
N LEU A 174 2.65 -22.59 24.45
CA LEU A 174 2.02 -21.76 25.49
C LEU A 174 2.83 -20.47 25.77
N VAL A 175 4.16 -20.57 25.81
CA VAL A 175 5.07 -19.42 25.97
C VAL A 175 5.00 -18.49 24.76
N ILE A 176 4.96 -19.04 23.54
CA ILE A 176 4.80 -18.23 22.32
C ILE A 176 3.45 -17.49 22.34
N ILE A 177 2.35 -18.16 22.72
CA ILE A 177 1.03 -17.54 22.87
C ILE A 177 1.09 -16.41 23.91
N ALA A 178 1.74 -16.63 25.05
CA ALA A 178 1.91 -15.60 26.08
C ALA A 178 2.73 -14.40 25.59
N ILE A 179 3.84 -14.63 24.87
CA ILE A 179 4.67 -13.57 24.28
C ILE A 179 3.86 -12.79 23.23
N LEU A 180 3.11 -13.47 22.36
CA LEU A 180 2.24 -12.83 21.38
C LEU A 180 1.13 -12.02 22.04
N ALA A 181 0.53 -12.53 23.12
CA ALA A 181 -0.48 -11.80 23.89
C ALA A 181 0.10 -10.52 24.52
N ILE A 182 1.30 -10.60 25.10
CA ILE A 182 2.02 -9.45 25.68
C ILE A 182 2.37 -8.43 24.58
N LEU A 183 2.93 -8.88 23.45
CA LEU A 183 3.25 -8.02 22.31
C LEU A 183 2.00 -7.39 21.70
N PHE A 184 0.88 -8.12 21.62
CA PHE A 184 -0.39 -7.59 21.15
C PHE A 184 -0.93 -6.50 22.09
N LEU A 185 -0.88 -6.72 23.41
CA LEU A 185 -1.27 -5.73 24.41
C LEU A 185 -0.37 -4.48 24.36
N PHE A 186 0.95 -4.65 24.25
CA PHE A 186 1.90 -3.54 24.11
C PHE A 186 1.76 -2.80 22.78
N GLY A 187 1.57 -3.54 21.68
CA GLY A 187 1.32 -3.00 20.35
C GLY A 187 0.04 -2.18 20.32
N ARG A 188 -1.04 -2.68 20.94
CA ARG A 188 -2.31 -1.96 21.07
C ARG A 188 -2.17 -0.68 21.89
N ARG A 189 -1.38 -0.70 22.98
CA ARG A 189 -1.06 0.52 23.77
C ARG A 189 -0.27 1.54 22.97
N ARG A 190 0.72 1.11 22.17
CA ARG A 190 1.52 2.01 21.32
C ARG A 190 0.70 2.59 20.15
N GLN A 191 -0.18 1.78 19.57
CA GLN A 191 -1.12 2.23 18.54
C GLN A 191 -2.16 3.21 19.10
N ALA A 192 -2.66 3.00 20.31
CA ALA A 192 -3.56 3.94 20.98
C ALA A 192 -2.89 5.30 21.23
N ARG A 193 -1.63 5.32 21.69
CA ARG A 193 -0.84 6.55 21.85
C ARG A 193 -0.58 7.27 20.53
N ALA A 194 -0.29 6.54 19.46
CA ALA A 194 -0.12 7.12 18.12
C ALA A 194 -1.43 7.68 17.54
N ARG A 195 -2.57 7.06 17.83
CA ARG A 195 -3.91 7.58 17.45
C ARG A 195 -4.27 8.84 18.24
N ALA A 196 -3.97 8.88 19.54
CA ALA A 196 -4.15 10.06 20.37
C ALA A 196 -3.29 11.25 19.90
N ALA A 197 -2.02 10.99 19.54
CA ALA A 197 -1.13 12.01 18.98
C ALA A 197 -1.60 12.57 17.62
N ARG A 198 -2.27 11.74 16.79
CA ARG A 198 -2.88 12.18 15.53
C ARG A 198 -4.19 12.96 15.74
N GLY A 199 -4.93 12.65 16.80
CA GLY A 199 -6.12 13.41 17.20
C GLY A 199 -5.75 14.80 17.71
N ALA A 200 -4.68 14.91 18.51
CA ALA A 200 -4.17 16.18 19.03
C ALA A 200 -3.54 17.09 17.96
N ALA A 201 -3.17 16.56 16.79
CA ALA A 201 -2.64 17.35 15.67
C ALA A 201 -3.72 17.83 14.69
N ARG A 202 -4.99 17.46 14.91
CA ARG A 202 -6.15 17.82 14.06
C ARG A 202 -7.21 18.68 14.77
N GLY A 203 -7.04 18.94 16.07
CA GLY A 203 -7.83 19.91 16.84
C GLY A 203 -6.97 21.13 17.12
#